data_AF-A0A524PWJ3-F1
#
_entry.id   AF-A0A524PWJ3-F1
#
_cell.length_a   1.000
_cell.length_b   1.000
_cell.length_c   1.000
_cell.angle_alpha   90.00
_cell.angle_beta   90.00
_cell.angle_gamma   90.00
#
_symmetry.space_group_name_H-M   'P 1'
#
loop_
_entity.id
_entity.type
_entity.pdbx_description
1 polymer ?
#
loop_
_entity_poly.entity_id
_entity_poly.type
_entity_poly.pdbx_seq_one_letter_code
_entity_poly.pdbx_strand_id
1 'polypeptide(L)'
;MKPIEMAKRFVPRPIRVLANKLLNSRLRILPFPPVYCQDGLASGHNCDFLHDKKFAAAYKAGFETNSSAGVHVHWRSHVACWAASHAMKLHGDFVECGVNRGGLALTTIKYTDFDKSGFN
;
A
#
# COMPACT_ATOMS: atom_id res chain seq x y z
N MET A 1 -23.61 30.78 -12.08
CA MET A 1 -23.31 30.20 -10.75
C MET A 1 -23.86 28.77 -10.73
N LYS A 2 -23.07 27.76 -10.34
CA LYS A 2 -23.56 26.35 -10.36
C LYS A 2 -24.73 26.19 -9.35
N PRO A 3 -25.79 25.42 -9.64
CA PRO A 3 -26.99 25.32 -8.78
C PRO A 3 -26.69 24.98 -7.31
N ILE A 4 -25.63 24.19 -7.09
CA ILE A 4 -25.12 23.77 -5.78
C ILE A 4 -24.60 24.95 -4.94
N GLU A 5 -24.07 26.01 -5.55
CA GLU A 5 -23.59 27.20 -4.82
C GLU A 5 -24.75 28.05 -4.29
N MET A 6 -25.86 28.13 -5.01
CA MET A 6 -27.03 28.91 -4.61
C MET A 6 -27.72 28.29 -3.39
N ALA A 7 -27.82 26.96 -3.34
CA ALA A 7 -28.41 26.22 -2.22
C ALA A 7 -27.62 26.38 -0.91
N LYS A 8 -26.29 26.51 -0.98
CA LYS A 8 -25.41 26.65 0.20
C LYS A 8 -25.59 27.95 0.99
N ARG A 9 -26.27 28.94 0.41
CA ARG A 9 -26.53 30.26 1.01
C ARG A 9 -27.71 30.24 2.00
N PHE A 10 -28.63 29.29 1.84
CA PHE A 10 -29.84 29.16 2.67
C PHE A 10 -29.76 28.05 3.72
N VAL A 11 -28.67 27.26 3.74
CA VAL A 11 -28.47 26.21 4.74
C VAL A 11 -27.79 26.79 5.99
N PRO A 12 -28.39 26.66 7.19
CA PRO A 12 -27.79 27.10 8.44
C PRO A 12 -26.37 26.57 8.62
N ARG A 13 -25.46 27.42 9.09
CA ARG A 13 -24.04 27.12 9.27
C ARG A 13 -23.76 25.78 10.01
N PRO A 14 -24.47 25.41 11.11
CA PRO A 14 -24.24 24.11 11.77
C PRO A 14 -24.65 22.91 10.91
N ILE A 15 -25.76 23.01 10.17
CA ILE A 15 -26.23 21.96 9.24
C ILE A 15 -25.24 21.81 8.08
N ARG A 16 -24.73 22.92 7.55
CA ARG A 16 -23.71 22.90 6.49
C ARG A 16 -22.39 22.28 6.97
N VAL A 17 -21.98 22.55 8.21
CA VAL A 17 -20.78 21.95 8.81
C VAL A 17 -20.97 20.46 9.01
N LEU A 18 -22.12 20.02 9.54
CA LEU A 18 -22.41 18.59 9.73
C LEU A 18 -22.54 17.85 8.39
N ALA A 19 -23.27 18.41 7.44
CA ALA A 19 -23.41 17.86 6.10
C ALA A 19 -22.05 17.78 5.40
N ASN A 20 -21.21 18.82 5.48
CA ASN A 20 -19.83 18.75 4.98
C ASN A 20 -18.98 17.74 5.76
N LYS A 21 -19.19 17.55 7.06
CA LYS A 21 -18.44 16.56 7.85
C LYS A 21 -18.85 15.12 7.50
N LEU A 22 -20.11 14.91 7.12
CA LEU A 22 -20.66 13.64 6.61
C LEU A 22 -20.30 13.42 5.12
N LEU A 23 -20.40 14.43 4.27
CA LEU A 23 -20.04 14.40 2.85
C LEU A 23 -18.52 14.38 2.63
N ASN A 24 -17.73 15.01 3.51
CA ASN A 24 -16.26 14.90 3.55
C ASN A 24 -15.79 13.78 4.47
N SER A 25 -16.70 12.97 5.04
CA SER A 25 -16.26 11.75 5.68
C SER A 25 -15.70 10.86 4.57
N ARG A 26 -14.42 10.49 4.68
CA ARG A 26 -13.78 9.48 3.81
C ARG A 26 -14.36 8.08 4.06
N LEU A 27 -15.60 8.00 4.53
CA LEU A 27 -16.30 6.78 4.84
C LEU A 27 -16.59 6.07 3.52
N ARG A 28 -15.89 4.97 3.30
CA ARG A 28 -16.18 4.05 2.20
C ARG A 28 -16.88 2.83 2.79
N ILE A 29 -18.07 2.54 2.30
CA ILE A 29 -18.81 1.33 2.65
C ILE A 29 -18.33 0.23 1.71
N LEU A 30 -17.83 -0.86 2.26
CA LEU A 30 -17.50 -2.07 1.49
C LEU A 30 -18.73 -2.99 1.50
N PRO A 31 -19.13 -3.55 0.34
CA PRO A 31 -20.29 -4.46 0.27
C PRO A 31 -19.97 -5.87 0.77
N PHE A 32 -18.78 -6.11 1.34
CA PHE A 32 -18.30 -7.38 1.84
C PHE A 32 -17.37 -7.18 3.06
N PRO A 33 -17.22 -8.19 3.94
CA PRO A 33 -16.19 -8.17 4.97
C PRO A 33 -14.81 -8.40 4.32
N PRO A 34 -13.85 -7.47 4.43
CA PRO A 34 -12.55 -7.64 3.81
C PRO A 34 -11.69 -8.65 4.59
N VAL A 35 -10.94 -9.49 3.87
CA VAL A 35 -9.88 -10.34 4.45
C VAL A 35 -8.56 -9.59 4.53
N TYR A 36 -8.37 -8.54 3.71
CA TYR A 36 -7.24 -7.63 3.75
C TYR A 36 -7.74 -6.18 3.78
N CYS A 37 -7.21 -5.33 4.66
CA CYS A 37 -7.54 -3.90 4.73
C CYS A 37 -6.36 -3.07 5.27
N GLN A 38 -5.46 -2.61 4.40
CA GLN A 38 -4.31 -1.78 4.75
C GLN A 38 -3.91 -0.87 3.58
N ASP A 39 -3.21 0.23 3.88
CA ASP A 39 -2.60 1.12 2.87
C ASP A 39 -3.56 1.58 1.75
N GLY A 40 -4.80 1.89 2.13
CA GLY A 40 -5.83 2.32 1.17
C GLY A 40 -6.38 1.23 0.26
N LEU A 41 -6.02 -0.04 0.48
CA LEU A 41 -6.54 -1.20 -0.24
C LEU A 41 -7.33 -2.10 0.71
N ALA A 42 -8.55 -2.46 0.29
CA ALA A 42 -9.34 -3.51 0.91
C ALA A 42 -9.74 -4.57 -0.12
N SER A 43 -9.67 -5.84 0.25
CA SER A 43 -10.00 -6.97 -0.63
C SER A 43 -10.69 -8.08 0.15
N GLY A 44 -11.69 -8.72 -0.47
CA GLY A 44 -12.29 -9.98 -0.02
C GLY A 44 -11.63 -11.22 -0.65
N HIS A 45 -10.62 -11.02 -1.51
CA HIS A 45 -9.90 -12.07 -2.21
C HIS A 45 -8.65 -12.54 -1.45
N ASN A 46 -8.09 -13.66 -1.90
CA ASN A 46 -6.95 -14.32 -1.28
C ASN A 46 -5.82 -13.36 -0.84
N CYS A 47 -5.37 -13.52 0.40
CA CYS A 47 -4.25 -12.80 1.00
C CYS A 47 -3.27 -13.75 1.72
N ASP A 48 -3.19 -15.02 1.30
CA ASP A 48 -2.32 -16.04 1.91
C ASP A 48 -0.83 -15.67 1.94
N PHE A 49 -0.40 -14.74 1.08
CA PHE A 49 0.97 -14.19 1.12
C PHE A 49 1.35 -13.59 2.47
N LEU A 50 0.38 -13.15 3.29
CA LEU A 50 0.62 -12.70 4.66
C LEU A 50 1.13 -13.82 5.59
N HIS A 51 0.85 -15.08 5.25
CA HIS A 51 1.27 -16.26 5.99
C HIS A 51 2.53 -16.93 5.40
N ASP A 52 3.02 -16.45 4.26
CA ASP A 52 4.28 -16.91 3.68
C ASP A 52 5.45 -16.48 4.57
N LYS A 53 6.19 -17.47 5.08
CA LYS A 53 7.31 -17.23 6.01
C LYS A 53 8.47 -16.47 5.36
N LYS A 54 8.74 -16.71 4.07
CA LYS A 54 9.80 -16.03 3.33
C LYS A 54 9.44 -14.56 3.14
N PHE A 55 8.19 -14.28 2.74
CA PHE A 55 7.67 -12.93 2.64
C PHE A 55 7.66 -12.21 3.98
N ALA A 56 7.14 -12.84 5.04
CA ALA A 56 7.07 -12.23 6.37
C ALA A 56 8.46 -11.84 6.89
N ALA A 57 9.47 -12.69 6.71
CA ALA A 57 10.85 -12.41 7.11
C ALA A 57 11.46 -11.24 6.31
N ALA A 58 11.32 -11.25 4.99
CA ALA A 58 11.81 -10.18 4.13
C ALA A 58 11.10 -8.84 4.41
N TYR A 59 9.78 -8.87 4.56
CA TYR A 59 8.97 -7.69 4.88
C TYR A 59 9.34 -7.10 6.23
N LYS A 60 9.55 -7.93 7.26
CA LYS A 60 10.00 -7.45 8.58
C LYS A 60 11.29 -6.65 8.47
N ALA A 61 12.30 -7.17 7.76
CA ALA A 61 13.56 -6.46 7.56
C ALA A 61 13.37 -5.11 6.86
N GLY A 62 12.55 -5.07 5.81
CA GLY A 62 12.23 -3.82 5.11
C GLY A 62 11.43 -2.83 5.95
N PHE A 63 10.46 -3.30 6.74
CA PHE A 63 9.63 -2.48 7.61
C PHE A 63 10.45 -1.82 8.73
N GLU A 64 11.43 -2.53 9.28
CA GLU A 64 12.32 -2.03 10.33
C GLU A 64 13.19 -0.83 9.89
N THR A 65 13.36 -0.61 8.59
CA THR A 65 13.98 0.62 8.06
C THR A 65 13.16 1.87 8.38
N ASN A 66 11.88 1.71 8.75
CA ASN A 66 10.90 2.77 8.95
C ASN A 66 10.67 3.65 7.70
N SER A 67 10.86 3.10 6.50
CA SER A 67 10.63 3.80 5.23
C SER A 67 9.17 4.21 5.01
N SER A 68 8.22 3.53 5.67
CA SER A 68 6.79 3.80 5.58
C SER A 68 6.22 4.54 6.80
N ALA A 69 7.08 5.09 7.67
CA ALA A 69 6.66 5.81 8.88
C ALA A 69 5.65 5.03 9.74
N GLY A 70 5.89 3.72 9.92
CA GLY A 70 5.02 2.81 10.67
C GLY A 70 3.76 2.35 9.92
N VAL A 71 3.48 2.81 8.71
CA VAL A 71 2.36 2.32 7.90
C VAL A 71 2.71 0.97 7.29
N HIS A 72 1.85 -0.03 7.50
CA HIS A 72 1.99 -1.33 6.84
C HIS A 72 1.57 -1.27 5.37
N VAL A 73 2.41 -1.83 4.50
CA VAL A 73 2.31 -1.74 3.02
C VAL A 73 2.46 -3.11 2.37
N HIS A 74 2.02 -4.17 3.07
CA HIS A 74 2.27 -5.56 2.72
C HIS A 74 1.90 -5.89 1.27
N TRP A 75 0.74 -5.44 0.78
CA TRP A 75 0.32 -5.70 -0.59
C TRP A 75 1.31 -5.16 -1.63
N ARG A 76 1.74 -3.90 -1.48
CA ARG A 76 2.70 -3.29 -2.42
C ARG A 76 4.04 -4.02 -2.37
N SER A 77 4.51 -4.36 -1.18
CA SER A 77 5.73 -5.14 -0.99
C SER A 77 5.64 -6.53 -1.61
N HIS A 78 4.49 -7.19 -1.49
CA HIS A 78 4.24 -8.49 -2.10
C HIS A 78 4.26 -8.42 -3.63
N VAL A 79 3.62 -7.40 -4.22
CA VAL A 79 3.66 -7.17 -5.67
C VAL A 79 5.08 -6.91 -6.17
N ALA A 80 5.87 -6.11 -5.45
CA ALA A 80 7.27 -5.88 -5.78
C ALA A 80 8.10 -7.19 -5.74
N CYS A 81 7.90 -8.01 -4.70
CA CYS A 81 8.53 -9.32 -4.56
C CYS A 81 8.15 -10.29 -5.69
N TRP A 82 6.87 -10.32 -6.09
CA TRP A 82 6.38 -11.11 -7.22
C TRP A 82 7.03 -10.65 -8.52
N ALA A 83 7.01 -9.35 -8.82
CA ALA A 83 7.61 -8.79 -10.02
C ALA A 83 9.12 -9.08 -10.07
N ALA A 84 9.82 -8.86 -8.95
CA ALA A 84 11.24 -9.11 -8.83
C ALA A 84 11.58 -10.59 -9.08
N SER A 85 10.79 -11.52 -8.54
CA SER A 85 10.98 -12.96 -8.77
C SER A 85 10.89 -13.37 -10.25
N HIS A 86 10.17 -12.60 -11.08
CA HIS A 86 10.15 -12.79 -12.53
C HIS A 86 11.35 -12.10 -13.18
N ALA A 87 11.67 -10.87 -12.77
CA ALA A 87 12.80 -10.11 -13.29
C ALA A 87 14.16 -10.76 -13.00
N MET A 88 14.30 -11.53 -11.91
CA MET A 88 15.52 -12.32 -11.62
C MET A 88 15.90 -13.31 -12.74
N LYS A 89 14.97 -13.61 -13.66
CA LYS A 89 15.19 -14.53 -14.80
C LYS A 89 15.63 -13.80 -16.07
N LEU A 90 15.74 -12.48 -16.02
CA LEU A 90 16.09 -11.62 -17.14
C LEU A 90 17.48 -11.01 -16.89
N HIS A 91 18.19 -10.70 -17.98
CA HIS A 91 19.44 -9.97 -17.90
C HIS A 91 19.18 -8.47 -17.67
N GLY A 92 19.83 -7.89 -16.66
CA GLY A 92 19.79 -6.46 -16.38
C GLY A 92 19.83 -6.15 -14.88
N ASP A 93 19.82 -4.86 -14.57
CA ASP A 93 19.89 -4.35 -13.20
C ASP A 93 18.51 -4.00 -12.62
N PHE A 94 18.43 -4.03 -11.29
CA PHE A 94 17.27 -3.54 -10.57
C PHE A 94 17.46 -2.07 -10.19
N VAL A 95 16.43 -1.26 -10.44
CA VAL A 95 16.39 0.15 -10.04
C VAL A 95 15.09 0.44 -9.29
N GLU A 96 15.19 0.94 -8.07
CA GLU A 96 14.06 1.53 -7.34
C GLU A 96 14.22 3.06 -7.30
N CYS A 97 13.22 3.77 -7.82
CA CYS A 97 13.16 5.23 -7.77
C CYS A 97 12.33 5.68 -6.57
N GLY A 98 12.90 6.53 -5.70
CA GLY A 98 12.20 7.05 -4.52
C GLY A 98 12.20 6.07 -3.34
N VAL A 99 13.39 5.66 -2.90
CA VAL A 99 13.59 4.57 -1.92
C VAL A 99 13.28 4.95 -0.46
N ASN A 100 13.21 6.24 -0.13
CA ASN A 100 13.23 6.73 1.25
C ASN A 100 14.40 6.12 2.05
N ARG A 101 14.15 5.21 3.01
CA ARG A 101 15.17 4.49 3.79
C ARG A 101 15.42 3.06 3.26
N GLY A 102 15.00 2.76 2.04
CA GLY A 102 15.27 1.50 1.34
C GLY A 102 14.40 0.31 1.76
N GLY A 103 13.23 0.54 2.35
CA GLY A 103 12.40 -0.53 2.90
C GLY A 103 11.88 -1.51 1.84
N LEU A 104 11.47 -1.01 0.67
CA LEU A 104 11.00 -1.86 -0.42
C LEU A 104 12.16 -2.56 -1.13
N ALA A 105 13.27 -1.86 -1.40
CA ALA A 105 14.52 -2.44 -1.87
C ALA A 105 14.97 -3.61 -0.97
N LEU A 106 15.10 -3.38 0.33
CA LEU A 106 15.58 -4.40 1.27
C LEU A 106 14.61 -5.60 1.34
N THR A 107 13.30 -5.34 1.34
CA THR A 107 12.30 -6.42 1.25
C THR A 107 12.51 -7.26 0.00
N THR A 108 12.69 -6.60 -1.15
CA THR A 108 12.85 -7.26 -2.45
C THR A 108 14.15 -8.06 -2.52
N ILE A 109 15.27 -7.48 -2.07
CA ILE A 109 16.58 -8.12 -2.00
C ILE A 109 16.51 -9.40 -1.15
N LYS A 110 15.94 -9.29 0.06
CA LYS A 110 15.82 -10.44 0.98
C LYS A 110 14.85 -11.49 0.46
N TYR A 111 13.74 -11.10 -0.17
CA TYR A 111 12.75 -12.05 -0.68
C TYR A 111 13.27 -12.84 -1.89
N THR A 112 14.07 -12.20 -2.75
CA THR A 112 14.60 -12.84 -3.96
C THR A 112 15.90 -13.62 -3.73
N ASP A 113 16.48 -13.55 -2.53
CA ASP A 113 17.84 -14.02 -2.27
C ASP A 113 18.84 -13.39 -3.26
N PHE A 114 18.75 -12.07 -3.47
CA PHE A 114 19.47 -11.32 -4.51
C PHE A 114 20.99 -11.58 -4.48
N ASP A 115 21.55 -11.68 -3.28
CA ASP A 115 22.95 -11.97 -3.02
C ASP A 115 23.43 -13.33 -3.58
N LYS A 116 22.51 -14.24 -3.91
CA LYS A 116 22.81 -15.57 -4.49
C LYS A 116 22.58 -15.63 -6.00
N SER A 117 22.10 -14.56 -6.64
CA SER A 117 21.69 -14.59 -8.04
C SER A 117 22.83 -14.38 -9.04
N GLY A 118 24.05 -14.13 -8.58
CA GLY A 118 25.24 -14.10 -9.42
C GLY A 118 25.44 -12.84 -10.26
N PHE A 119 24.72 -11.75 -9.97
CA PHE A 119 25.05 -10.43 -10.53
C PHE A 119 26.21 -9.83 -9.70
N ASN A 120 27.43 -9.92 -10.26
CA ASN A 120 28.62 -9.18 -9.81
C ASN A 120 28.93 -8.08 -10.83
#